data_AF-A0A7S4J111-F1
#
_entry.id   AF-A0A7S4J111-F1
#
_cell.length_a   1.000
_cell.length_b   1.000
_cell.length_c   1.000
_cell.angle_alpha   90.00
_cell.angle_beta   90.00
_cell.angle_gamma   90.00
#
_symmetry.space_group_name_H-M   'P 1'
#
loop_
_entity.id
_entity.type
_entity.pdbx_description
1 polymer ?
#
loop_
_entity_poly.entity_id
_entity_poly.type
_entity_poly.pdbx_seq_one_letter_code
_entity_poly.pdbx_strand_id
1 'polypeptide(L)'
;ASGRDACDDDDYDDDDDVLLPPEETKEADAKPQSDAAREPSKEAPAETNLAERLEEFEYFLSTLTIPDRKIRPALAGDGLRLGAVATVNLTQGESYFTIAEESTISGDTARSDDPALERVLEKYRSNNGGGGDDGGFKALLVYLLHERFAPDHASEWDPYLNILPAIDDMRDSVPLFLTERQLDALGGSDVRNSILSYRKRAMDLHGVLSSDYETVVATGGPSV
;
A
#
# COMPACT_ATOMS: atom_id res chain seq x y z
N ALA A 1 0.96 17.51 55.50
CA ALA A 1 2.31 16.93 55.70
C ALA A 1 2.79 16.49 54.32
N SER A 2 3.75 17.22 53.76
CA SER A 2 5.10 16.71 53.46
C SER A 2 5.06 15.65 52.36
N GLY A 3 5.48 15.87 51.12
CA GLY A 3 6.63 16.66 50.65
C GLY A 3 7.53 15.71 49.85
N ARG A 4 7.94 16.12 48.64
CA ARG A 4 9.09 15.71 47.79
C ARG A 4 8.82 16.22 46.38
N ASP A 5 9.44 17.29 45.89
CA ASP A 5 10.86 17.46 45.51
C ASP A 5 11.40 16.32 44.65
N ALA A 6 11.55 16.58 43.35
CA ALA A 6 12.86 16.81 42.72
C ALA A 6 12.64 17.13 41.24
N CYS A 7 12.98 18.36 40.85
CA CYS A 7 13.25 18.71 39.46
C CYS A 7 14.70 18.28 39.21
N ASP A 8 14.93 17.31 38.32
CA ASP A 8 16.26 17.01 37.82
C ASP A 8 16.50 17.88 36.58
N ASP A 9 17.51 18.75 36.71
CA ASP A 9 18.11 19.55 35.67
C ASP A 9 19.04 18.64 34.85
N ASP A 10 18.65 18.32 33.60
CA ASP A 10 19.56 17.69 32.65
C ASP A 10 20.26 18.78 31.84
N ASP A 11 21.49 19.05 32.24
CA ASP A 11 22.51 19.80 31.50
C ASP A 11 22.74 19.14 30.12
N TYR A 12 22.28 19.81 29.06
CA TYR A 12 22.72 19.51 27.70
C TYR A 12 24.10 20.12 27.51
N ASP A 13 25.13 19.27 27.59
CA ASP A 13 26.46 19.56 27.09
C ASP A 13 26.40 19.79 25.57
N ASP A 14 26.26 21.06 25.19
CA ASP A 14 26.77 21.62 23.94
C ASP A 14 28.29 21.43 23.95
N ASP A 15 28.84 20.50 23.18
CA ASP A 15 30.18 20.57 22.59
C ASP A 15 30.48 19.28 21.82
N ASP A 16 30.23 19.30 20.51
CA ASP A 16 31.05 18.54 19.55
C ASP A 16 30.93 19.18 18.17
N ASP A 17 31.76 20.20 17.97
CA ASP A 17 32.16 20.73 16.67
C ASP A 17 32.79 19.61 15.82
N VAL A 18 31.95 18.84 15.12
CA VAL A 18 32.41 17.90 14.09
C VAL A 18 32.82 18.72 12.86
N LEU A 19 34.10 19.09 12.84
CA LEU A 19 34.80 19.60 11.67
C LEU A 19 34.73 18.55 10.55
N LEU A 20 33.78 18.72 9.63
CA LEU A 20 33.76 17.97 8.38
C LEU A 20 34.99 18.35 7.54
N PRO A 21 35.74 17.37 7.01
CA PRO A 21 36.83 17.65 6.07
C PRO A 21 36.27 18.21 4.75
N PRO A 22 37.05 19.05 4.05
CA PRO A 22 36.64 19.60 2.76
C PRO A 22 36.50 18.48 1.72
N GLU A 23 35.32 18.36 1.12
CA GLU A 23 35.09 17.49 -0.03
C GLU A 23 35.88 18.02 -1.24
N GLU A 24 36.91 17.26 -1.66
CA GLU A 24 37.52 17.41 -2.98
C GLU A 24 36.49 17.01 -4.05
N THR A 25 35.85 18.02 -4.65
CA THR A 25 35.06 17.88 -5.86
C THR A 25 35.97 17.52 -7.04
N LYS A 26 36.10 16.21 -7.30
CA LYS A 26 36.57 15.72 -8.61
C LYS A 26 35.45 15.92 -9.62
N GLU A 27 35.57 17.02 -10.36
CA GLU A 27 34.89 17.28 -11.63
C GLU A 27 35.17 16.12 -12.60
N ALA A 28 34.23 15.18 -12.69
CA ALA A 28 34.24 14.14 -13.71
C ALA A 28 33.42 14.64 -14.90
N ASP A 29 34.11 14.85 -16.03
CA ASP A 29 33.58 15.07 -17.38
C ASP A 29 32.57 13.96 -17.77
N ALA A 30 31.32 14.13 -17.37
CA ALA A 30 30.21 13.33 -17.84
C ALA A 30 29.71 13.91 -19.18
N LYS A 31 30.08 13.23 -20.27
CA LYS A 31 29.55 13.52 -21.60
C LYS A 31 28.01 13.52 -21.56
N PRO A 32 27.34 14.52 -22.16
CA PRO A 32 25.89 14.53 -22.23
C PRO A 32 25.42 13.33 -23.05
N GLN A 33 24.79 12.36 -22.37
CA GLN A 33 24.01 11.33 -23.03
C GLN A 33 22.79 12.01 -23.63
N SER A 34 22.86 12.17 -24.95
CA SER A 34 21.77 12.46 -25.87
C SER A 34 20.46 11.84 -25.39
N ASP A 35 19.54 12.70 -24.91
CA ASP A 35 18.12 12.45 -24.77
C ASP A 35 17.54 12.11 -26.16
N ALA A 36 17.71 10.86 -26.57
CA ALA A 36 16.94 10.28 -27.64
C ALA A 36 15.50 10.23 -27.14
N ALA A 37 14.71 11.19 -27.62
CA ALA A 37 13.27 11.32 -27.42
C ALA A 37 12.62 9.93 -27.49
N ARG A 38 12.30 9.40 -26.31
CA ARG A 38 11.46 8.22 -26.17
C ARG A 38 10.09 8.66 -26.68
N GLU A 39 9.77 8.28 -27.91
CA GLU A 39 8.46 8.57 -28.48
C GLU A 39 7.39 8.05 -27.50
N PRO A 40 6.43 8.89 -27.09
CA PRO A 40 5.35 8.45 -26.23
C PRO A 40 4.58 7.39 -27.00
N SER A 41 4.66 6.14 -26.52
CA SER A 41 3.83 5.06 -26.98
C SER A 41 2.38 5.56 -26.99
N LYS A 42 1.77 5.49 -28.16
CA LYS A 42 0.41 5.94 -28.43
C LYS A 42 -0.56 4.92 -27.83
N GLU A 43 -0.65 4.89 -26.50
CA GLU A 43 -1.67 4.17 -25.75
C GLU A 43 -3.02 4.85 -25.96
N ALA A 44 -3.97 4.11 -26.53
CA ALA A 44 -5.38 4.47 -26.60
C ALA A 44 -6.19 3.27 -26.08
N PRO A 45 -7.40 3.48 -25.54
CA PRO A 45 -7.77 4.33 -24.41
C PRO A 45 -8.06 3.45 -23.18
N ALA A 46 -7.59 3.84 -21.99
CA ALA A 46 -7.78 3.08 -20.75
C ALA A 46 -9.26 2.86 -20.34
N GLU A 47 -10.19 3.65 -20.89
CA GLU A 47 -11.62 3.64 -20.54
C GLU A 47 -12.34 2.35 -20.94
N THR A 48 -11.99 1.73 -22.07
CA THR A 48 -12.68 0.52 -22.55
C THR A 48 -12.47 -0.67 -21.60
N ASN A 49 -11.39 -0.67 -20.82
CA ASN A 49 -11.04 -1.77 -19.93
C ASN A 49 -11.76 -1.68 -18.57
N LEU A 50 -12.01 -0.47 -18.05
CA LEU A 50 -12.58 -0.35 -16.70
C LEU A 50 -14.04 -0.82 -16.62
N ALA A 51 -14.84 -0.61 -17.68
CA ALA A 51 -16.21 -1.11 -17.74
C ALA A 51 -16.27 -2.64 -17.76
N GLU A 52 -15.40 -3.30 -18.51
CA GLU A 52 -15.28 -4.76 -18.55
C GLU A 52 -14.87 -5.32 -17.18
N ARG A 53 -13.85 -4.73 -16.54
CA ARG A 53 -13.45 -5.10 -15.16
C ARG A 53 -14.55 -4.89 -14.14
N LEU A 54 -15.37 -3.86 -14.31
CA LEU A 54 -16.51 -3.60 -13.44
C LEU A 54 -17.58 -4.68 -13.57
N GLU A 55 -17.83 -5.19 -14.78
CA GLU A 55 -18.74 -6.32 -15.02
C GLU A 55 -18.20 -7.61 -14.38
N GLU A 56 -16.89 -7.88 -14.53
CA GLU A 56 -16.22 -9.01 -13.86
C GLU A 56 -16.32 -8.91 -12.34
N PHE A 57 -16.09 -7.71 -11.79
CA PHE A 57 -16.23 -7.45 -10.35
C PHE A 57 -17.69 -7.60 -9.89
N GLU A 58 -18.67 -7.15 -10.68
CA GLU A 58 -20.09 -7.33 -10.35
C GLU A 58 -20.48 -8.81 -10.33
N TYR A 59 -19.95 -9.61 -11.26
CA TYR A 59 -20.09 -11.06 -11.26
C TYR A 59 -19.44 -11.69 -10.03
N PHE A 60 -18.21 -11.30 -9.69
CA PHE A 60 -17.52 -11.73 -8.47
C PHE A 60 -18.33 -11.43 -7.20
N LEU A 61 -18.92 -10.24 -7.08
CA LEU A 61 -19.81 -9.93 -5.96
C LEU A 61 -21.05 -10.83 -5.90
N SER A 62 -21.42 -11.51 -6.99
CA SER A 62 -22.54 -12.47 -6.99
C SER A 62 -22.14 -13.87 -6.50
N THR A 63 -20.84 -14.18 -6.46
CA THR A 63 -20.32 -15.45 -5.91
C THR A 63 -20.15 -15.37 -4.39
N LEU A 64 -20.00 -14.16 -3.84
CA LEU A 64 -19.88 -13.91 -2.41
C LEU A 64 -21.22 -13.99 -1.67
N THR A 65 -21.16 -14.36 -0.39
CA THR A 65 -22.33 -14.33 0.50
C THR A 65 -22.54 -12.92 1.04
N ILE A 66 -23.43 -12.16 0.40
CA ILE A 66 -23.75 -10.77 0.75
C ILE A 66 -25.24 -10.69 1.13
N PRO A 67 -25.61 -10.85 2.42
CA PRO A 67 -27.01 -10.95 2.86
C PRO A 67 -27.88 -9.74 2.47
N ASP A 68 -27.31 -8.54 2.54
CA ASP A 68 -27.95 -7.30 2.10
C ASP A 68 -27.13 -6.68 0.97
N ARG A 69 -27.68 -6.61 -0.24
CA ARG A 69 -27.05 -5.92 -1.38
C ARG A 69 -28.05 -4.98 -2.06
N LYS A 70 -28.13 -3.74 -1.55
CA LYS A 70 -28.99 -2.67 -2.09
C LYS A 70 -28.23 -1.63 -2.90
N ILE A 71 -26.94 -1.90 -3.15
CA ILE A 71 -26.06 -1.11 -4.00
C ILE A 71 -25.38 -2.02 -5.02
N ARG A 72 -24.96 -1.44 -6.14
CA ARG A 72 -24.10 -2.08 -7.13
C ARG A 72 -22.94 -1.17 -7.50
N PRO A 73 -21.78 -1.72 -7.88
CA PRO A 73 -20.67 -0.90 -8.32
C PRO A 73 -21.04 -0.23 -9.65
N ALA A 74 -20.56 1.00 -9.83
CA ALA A 74 -20.86 1.83 -11.01
C ALA A 74 -19.76 2.84 -11.23
N LEU A 75 -19.61 3.31 -12.47
CA LEU A 75 -18.77 4.46 -12.76
C LEU A 75 -19.48 5.75 -12.30
N ALA A 76 -18.72 6.67 -11.70
CA ALA A 76 -19.17 7.95 -11.17
C ALA A 76 -18.28 9.09 -11.70
N GLY A 77 -18.82 10.32 -11.76
CA GLY A 77 -18.09 11.51 -12.18
C GLY A 77 -17.55 11.41 -13.61
N ASP A 78 -18.45 11.34 -14.58
CA ASP A 78 -18.15 11.25 -16.03
C ASP A 78 -17.36 10.00 -16.45
N GLY A 79 -17.44 8.91 -15.69
CA GLY A 79 -16.78 7.64 -16.03
C GLY A 79 -15.40 7.47 -15.43
N LEU A 80 -14.87 8.48 -14.74
CA LEU A 80 -13.47 8.53 -14.29
C LEU A 80 -13.24 7.93 -12.90
N ARG A 81 -14.29 7.57 -12.17
CA ARG A 81 -14.18 7.06 -10.80
C ARG A 81 -15.07 5.85 -10.59
N LEU A 82 -14.60 4.93 -9.75
CA LEU A 82 -15.42 3.85 -9.22
C LEU A 82 -16.26 4.36 -8.06
N GLY A 83 -17.54 4.02 -8.07
CA GLY A 83 -18.48 4.33 -7.02
C GLY A 83 -19.52 3.23 -6.86
N ALA A 84 -20.58 3.54 -6.13
CA ALA A 84 -21.72 2.67 -5.96
C ALA A 84 -23.01 3.44 -6.20
N VAL A 85 -23.99 2.77 -6.80
CA VAL A 85 -25.34 3.29 -6.99
C VAL A 85 -26.35 2.41 -6.28
N ALA A 86 -27.34 3.05 -5.66
CA ALA A 86 -28.44 2.32 -5.03
C ALA A 86 -29.29 1.62 -6.10
N THR A 87 -29.66 0.37 -5.84
CA THR A 87 -30.55 -0.42 -6.70
C THR A 87 -32.02 -0.30 -6.27
N VAL A 88 -32.25 0.22 -5.06
CA VAL A 88 -33.56 0.46 -4.46
C VAL A 88 -33.55 1.80 -3.70
N ASN A 89 -34.73 2.32 -3.37
CA ASN A 89 -34.83 3.49 -2.50
C ASN A 89 -34.35 3.13 -1.08
N LEU A 90 -33.42 3.91 -0.54
CA LEU A 90 -32.88 3.73 0.80
C LEU A 90 -33.45 4.78 1.75
N THR A 91 -33.80 4.36 2.95
CA THR A 91 -34.19 5.25 4.06
C THR A 91 -33.00 5.55 4.97
N GLN A 92 -33.06 6.65 5.71
CA GLN A 92 -31.99 7.02 6.63
C GLN A 92 -31.82 5.95 7.73
N GLY A 93 -30.59 5.49 7.92
CA GLY A 93 -30.25 4.45 8.91
C GLY A 93 -30.49 3.01 8.45
N GLU A 94 -30.95 2.81 7.22
CA GLU A 94 -31.13 1.49 6.63
C GLU A 94 -29.79 0.89 6.18
N SER A 95 -29.54 -0.39 6.51
CA SER A 95 -28.39 -1.11 5.96
C SER A 95 -28.59 -1.34 4.46
N TYR A 96 -27.55 -1.03 3.68
CA TYR A 96 -27.55 -1.17 2.22
C TYR A 96 -26.50 -2.16 1.70
N PHE A 97 -25.57 -2.60 2.55
CA PHE A 97 -24.53 -3.56 2.21
C PHE A 97 -24.06 -4.29 3.48
N THR A 98 -24.11 -5.62 3.49
CA THR A 98 -23.61 -6.46 4.58
C THR A 98 -22.67 -7.51 4.00
N ILE A 99 -21.42 -7.57 4.47
CA ILE A 99 -20.42 -8.56 4.03
C ILE A 99 -20.15 -9.56 5.15
N ALA A 100 -20.11 -10.85 4.81
CA ALA A 100 -19.73 -11.89 5.76
C ALA A 100 -18.21 -11.84 6.02
N GLU A 101 -17.76 -12.24 7.21
CA GLU A 101 -16.35 -12.16 7.60
C GLU A 101 -15.46 -13.01 6.68
N GLU A 102 -15.95 -14.18 6.29
CA GLU A 102 -15.30 -15.08 5.33
C GLU A 102 -15.16 -14.48 3.92
N SER A 103 -15.92 -13.42 3.60
CA SER A 103 -15.83 -12.68 2.35
C SER A 103 -14.94 -11.45 2.44
N THR A 104 -14.11 -11.34 3.49
CA THR A 104 -13.14 -10.24 3.66
C THR A 104 -11.71 -10.74 3.52
N ILE A 105 -10.81 -9.90 3.00
CA ILE A 105 -9.36 -10.13 3.04
C ILE A 105 -8.77 -9.39 4.25
N SER A 106 -8.24 -10.13 5.21
CA SER A 106 -7.60 -9.62 6.42
C SER A 106 -6.37 -10.48 6.75
N GLY A 107 -5.55 -10.06 7.73
CA GLY A 107 -4.46 -10.90 8.22
C GLY A 107 -4.94 -12.26 8.74
N ASP A 108 -6.17 -12.30 9.27
CA ASP A 108 -6.80 -13.48 9.85
C ASP A 108 -7.50 -14.36 8.82
N THR A 109 -7.96 -13.82 7.69
CA THR A 109 -8.62 -14.60 6.62
C THR A 109 -7.69 -14.94 5.46
N ALA A 110 -6.57 -14.23 5.29
CA ALA A 110 -5.52 -14.58 4.33
C ALA A 110 -5.11 -16.03 4.57
N ARG A 111 -5.34 -16.95 3.64
CA ARG A 111 -4.94 -18.36 3.76
C ARG A 111 -4.53 -18.84 2.39
N SER A 112 -3.58 -19.76 2.35
CA SER A 112 -3.14 -20.36 1.09
C SER A 112 -3.02 -21.86 1.19
N ASP A 113 -3.40 -22.54 0.11
CA ASP A 113 -3.10 -23.96 -0.08
C ASP A 113 -1.62 -24.20 -0.45
N ASP A 114 -0.86 -23.14 -0.80
CA ASP A 114 0.58 -23.21 -0.99
C ASP A 114 1.31 -23.29 0.38
N PRO A 115 1.98 -24.41 0.70
CA PRO A 115 2.72 -24.56 1.96
C PRO A 115 3.89 -23.59 2.11
N ALA A 116 4.43 -23.02 1.02
CA ALA A 116 5.48 -22.01 1.11
C ALA A 116 4.89 -20.68 1.60
N LEU A 117 3.82 -20.21 0.96
CA LEU A 117 3.13 -19.00 1.38
C LEU A 117 2.54 -19.12 2.79
N GLU A 118 1.83 -20.20 3.11
CA GLU A 118 1.19 -20.32 4.44
C GLU A 118 2.22 -20.30 5.57
N ARG A 119 3.42 -20.86 5.38
CA ARG A 119 4.51 -20.74 6.37
C ARG A 119 4.95 -19.29 6.59
N VAL A 120 5.04 -18.51 5.52
CA VAL A 120 5.40 -17.08 5.59
C VAL A 120 4.29 -16.28 6.27
N LEU A 121 3.03 -16.55 5.92
CA LEU A 121 1.89 -15.90 6.56
C LEU A 121 1.84 -16.20 8.06
N GLU A 122 2.01 -17.47 8.44
CA GLU A 122 2.03 -17.88 9.85
C GLU A 122 3.22 -17.26 10.61
N LYS A 123 4.40 -17.20 9.98
CA LYS A 123 5.56 -16.49 10.52
C LYS A 123 5.22 -15.03 10.85
N TYR A 124 4.57 -14.29 9.95
CA TYR A 124 4.21 -12.89 10.21
C TYR A 124 3.07 -12.73 11.23
N ARG A 125 2.08 -13.63 11.27
CA ARG A 125 1.03 -13.62 12.31
C ARG A 125 1.57 -13.93 13.69
N SER A 126 2.45 -14.92 13.80
CA SER A 126 3.02 -15.37 15.07
C SER A 126 4.09 -14.43 15.62
N ASN A 127 4.75 -13.63 14.77
CA ASN A 127 5.84 -12.75 15.18
C ASN A 127 5.36 -11.41 15.79
N ASN A 128 4.30 -11.45 16.60
CA ASN A 128 3.74 -10.33 17.39
C ASN A 128 4.67 -9.84 18.53
N GLY A 129 5.97 -10.14 18.43
CA GLY A 129 6.98 -9.85 19.44
C GLY A 129 7.33 -8.37 19.49
N GLY A 130 6.51 -7.56 20.15
CA GLY A 130 6.90 -6.23 20.60
C GLY A 130 5.87 -5.11 20.47
N GLY A 131 4.61 -5.34 20.84
CA GLY A 131 3.71 -4.24 21.26
C GLY A 131 2.99 -3.44 20.17
N GLY A 132 2.95 -3.92 18.92
CA GLY A 132 2.17 -3.30 17.84
C GLY A 132 1.43 -4.35 17.00
N ASP A 133 0.25 -3.99 16.50
CA ASP A 133 -0.66 -4.77 15.63
C ASP A 133 -0.09 -5.05 14.21
N ASP A 134 1.23 -4.99 14.06
CA ASP A 134 1.92 -4.97 12.76
C ASP A 134 2.01 -6.37 12.12
N GLY A 135 1.84 -7.44 12.89
CA GLY A 135 1.91 -8.83 12.40
C GLY A 135 0.81 -9.17 11.40
N GLY A 136 -0.44 -8.80 11.72
CA GLY A 136 -1.58 -8.97 10.83
C GLY A 136 -1.45 -8.17 9.54
N PHE A 137 -0.90 -6.94 9.63
CA PHE A 137 -0.64 -6.11 8.46
C PHE A 137 0.41 -6.72 7.51
N LYS A 138 1.53 -7.22 8.04
CA LYS A 138 2.58 -7.85 7.21
C LYS A 138 2.09 -9.11 6.52
N ALA A 139 1.36 -9.97 7.23
CA ALA A 139 0.75 -11.16 6.64
C ALA A 139 -0.23 -10.78 5.52
N LEU A 140 -1.11 -9.80 5.75
CA LEU A 140 -2.03 -9.29 4.73
C LEU A 140 -1.29 -8.73 3.52
N LEU A 141 -0.23 -7.94 3.72
CA LEU A 141 0.54 -7.35 2.64
C LEU A 141 1.20 -8.44 1.77
N VAL A 142 1.82 -9.44 2.37
CA VAL A 142 2.44 -10.57 1.63
C VAL A 142 1.39 -11.37 0.88
N TYR A 143 0.23 -11.63 1.50
CA TYR A 143 -0.88 -12.29 0.84
C TYR A 143 -1.35 -11.51 -0.39
N LEU A 144 -1.60 -10.20 -0.27
CA LEU A 144 -2.02 -9.35 -1.39
C LEU A 144 -0.97 -9.31 -2.51
N LEU A 145 0.33 -9.33 -2.17
CA LEU A 145 1.40 -9.41 -3.17
C LEU A 145 1.38 -10.75 -3.90
N HIS A 146 1.20 -11.86 -3.19
CA HIS A 146 1.06 -13.17 -3.81
C HIS A 146 -0.16 -13.22 -4.73
N GLU A 147 -1.35 -12.88 -4.23
CA GLU A 147 -2.59 -12.89 -5.01
C GLU A 147 -2.47 -12.05 -6.28
N ARG A 148 -1.70 -10.95 -6.23
CA ARG A 148 -1.55 -10.04 -7.36
C ARG A 148 -0.48 -10.45 -8.38
N PHE A 149 0.61 -11.09 -7.94
CA PHE A 149 1.82 -11.23 -8.77
C PHE A 149 2.32 -12.66 -8.95
N ALA A 150 1.75 -13.66 -8.26
CA ALA A 150 2.16 -15.04 -8.41
C ALA A 150 1.80 -15.56 -9.82
N PRO A 151 2.80 -16.00 -10.63
CA PRO A 151 2.60 -16.27 -12.06
C PRO A 151 1.74 -17.51 -12.36
N ASP A 152 1.70 -18.48 -11.44
CA ASP A 152 1.02 -19.76 -11.62
C ASP A 152 -0.26 -19.88 -10.77
N HIS A 153 -0.70 -18.78 -10.15
CA HIS A 153 -1.87 -18.77 -9.27
C HIS A 153 -3.01 -17.96 -9.87
N ALA A 154 -4.17 -18.60 -10.06
CA ALA A 154 -5.41 -17.90 -10.38
C ALA A 154 -6.06 -17.47 -9.05
N SER A 155 -5.88 -16.20 -8.68
CA SER A 155 -6.49 -15.66 -7.46
C SER A 155 -8.01 -15.64 -7.58
N GLU A 156 -8.71 -16.12 -6.56
CA GLU A 156 -10.18 -15.92 -6.45
C GLU A 156 -10.52 -14.42 -6.34
N TRP A 157 -9.59 -13.61 -5.83
CA TRP A 157 -9.73 -12.18 -5.61
C TRP A 157 -9.32 -11.34 -6.82
N ASP A 158 -8.91 -11.95 -7.93
CA ASP A 158 -8.48 -11.22 -9.14
C ASP A 158 -9.49 -10.15 -9.61
N PRO A 159 -10.80 -10.43 -9.70
CA PRO A 159 -11.78 -9.43 -10.10
C PRO A 159 -11.82 -8.21 -9.16
N TYR A 160 -11.58 -8.43 -7.86
CA TYR A 160 -11.45 -7.35 -6.89
C TYR A 160 -10.12 -6.59 -7.04
N LEU A 161 -9.00 -7.29 -7.17
CA LEU A 161 -7.67 -6.66 -7.29
C LEU A 161 -7.52 -5.89 -8.60
N ASN A 162 -8.19 -6.32 -9.68
CA ASN A 162 -8.16 -5.67 -10.99
C ASN A 162 -8.88 -4.33 -11.05
N ILE A 163 -9.81 -4.09 -10.12
CA ILE A 163 -10.57 -2.84 -10.03
C ILE A 163 -9.89 -1.79 -9.14
N LEU A 164 -8.82 -2.15 -8.43
CA LEU A 164 -8.05 -1.21 -7.62
C LEU A 164 -7.34 -0.18 -8.52
N PRO A 165 -7.18 1.08 -8.06
CA PRO A 165 -6.47 2.11 -8.81
C PRO A 165 -5.05 1.68 -9.16
N ALA A 166 -4.60 2.01 -10.38
CA ALA A 166 -3.22 1.79 -10.76
C ALA A 166 -2.29 2.77 -10.01
N ILE A 167 -1.00 2.44 -9.98
CA ILE A 167 0.02 3.32 -9.37
C ILE A 167 0.02 4.70 -10.05
N ASP A 168 -0.19 4.73 -11.38
CA ASP A 168 -0.22 5.98 -12.12
C ASP A 168 -1.41 6.86 -11.74
N ASP A 169 -2.58 6.27 -11.43
CA ASP A 169 -3.76 7.01 -10.94
C ASP A 169 -3.52 7.60 -9.54
N MET A 170 -2.67 6.94 -8.75
CA MET A 170 -2.37 7.32 -7.36
C MET A 170 -1.19 8.28 -7.23
N ARG A 171 -0.39 8.45 -8.29
CA ARG A 171 0.90 9.16 -8.25
C ARG A 171 0.78 10.60 -7.70
N ASP A 172 -0.31 11.29 -8.03
CA ASP A 172 -0.50 12.68 -7.64
C ASP A 172 -1.26 12.85 -6.32
N SER A 173 -1.85 11.78 -5.77
CA SER A 173 -2.74 11.83 -4.60
C SER A 173 -2.18 11.15 -3.36
N VAL A 174 -1.28 10.16 -3.52
CA VAL A 174 -0.73 9.40 -2.40
C VAL A 174 0.55 10.06 -1.87
N PRO A 175 0.66 10.30 -0.54
CA PRO A 175 1.83 10.98 0.04
C PRO A 175 3.18 10.31 -0.23
N LEU A 176 3.18 9.00 -0.51
CA LEU A 176 4.38 8.24 -0.87
C LEU A 176 5.06 8.78 -2.14
N PHE A 177 4.29 9.36 -3.08
CA PHE A 177 4.76 9.76 -4.40
C PHE A 177 4.97 11.27 -4.59
N LEU A 178 4.68 12.08 -3.57
CA LEU A 178 4.95 13.53 -3.64
C LEU A 178 6.41 13.85 -3.97
N THR A 179 6.61 14.84 -4.83
CA THR A 179 7.93 15.37 -5.14
C THR A 179 8.50 16.17 -3.96
N GLU A 180 9.83 16.34 -3.90
CA GLU A 180 10.46 17.20 -2.89
C GLU A 180 9.90 18.63 -2.91
N ARG A 181 9.60 19.17 -4.10
CA ARG A 181 8.95 20.48 -4.25
C ARG A 181 7.57 20.53 -3.56
N GLN A 182 6.77 19.46 -3.67
CA GLN A 182 5.47 19.38 -2.99
C GLN A 182 5.65 19.24 -1.47
N LEU A 183 6.67 18.52 -1.01
CA LEU A 183 6.99 18.41 0.42
C LEU A 183 7.51 19.73 1.00
N ASP A 184 8.30 20.49 0.25
CA ASP A 184 8.80 21.80 0.65
C ASP A 184 7.68 22.82 0.78
N ALA A 185 6.64 22.72 -0.06
CA ALA A 185 5.44 23.53 0.08
C ALA A 185 4.68 23.24 1.40
N LEU A 186 4.90 22.09 2.02
CA LEU A 186 4.38 21.73 3.34
C LEU A 186 5.36 22.08 4.49
N GLY A 187 6.42 22.85 4.20
CA GLY A 187 7.43 23.26 5.15
C GLY A 187 6.84 23.90 6.41
N GLY A 188 7.29 23.45 7.58
CA GLY A 188 6.82 23.92 8.88
C GLY A 188 5.50 23.31 9.37
N SER A 189 4.87 22.42 8.60
CA SER A 189 3.67 21.68 9.04
C SER A 189 4.01 20.31 9.63
N ASP A 190 3.22 19.87 10.62
CA ASP A 190 3.30 18.50 11.15
C ASP A 190 2.95 17.43 10.10
N VAL A 191 2.21 17.84 9.06
CA VAL A 191 1.86 16.98 7.92
C VAL A 191 3.12 16.55 7.17
N ARG A 192 4.09 17.46 6.94
CA ARG A 192 5.35 17.11 6.29
C ARG A 192 6.09 16.01 7.07
N ASN A 193 6.22 16.19 8.39
CA ASN A 193 6.89 15.21 9.25
C ASN A 193 6.18 13.85 9.21
N SER A 194 4.85 13.86 9.28
CA SER A 194 4.04 12.63 9.19
C SER A 194 4.24 11.89 7.87
N ILE A 195 4.32 12.62 6.75
CA ILE A 195 4.58 12.04 5.42
C ILE A 195 5.98 11.46 5.33
N LEU A 196 7.00 12.17 5.84
CA LEU A 196 8.38 11.69 5.85
C LEU A 196 8.52 10.42 6.73
N SER A 197 7.90 10.41 7.91
CA SER A 197 7.86 9.23 8.78
C SER A 197 7.13 8.06 8.12
N TYR A 198 6.04 8.33 7.38
CA TYR A 198 5.34 7.31 6.61
C TYR A 198 6.21 6.73 5.50
N ARG A 199 6.91 7.56 4.71
CA ARG A 199 7.86 7.12 3.67
C ARG A 199 8.95 6.24 4.24
N LYS A 200 9.57 6.69 5.34
CA LYS A 200 10.62 5.93 6.03
C LYS A 200 10.10 4.55 6.43
N ARG A 201 8.95 4.47 7.10
CA ARG A 201 8.34 3.18 7.50
C ARG A 201 8.03 2.28 6.31
N ALA A 202 7.53 2.85 5.21
CA ALA A 202 7.27 2.08 3.99
C ALA A 202 8.57 1.52 3.37
N MET A 203 9.65 2.32 3.33
CA MET A 203 10.96 1.88 2.86
C MET A 203 11.57 0.81 3.78
N ASP A 204 11.51 1.01 5.09
CA ASP A 204 12.00 0.04 6.08
C ASP A 204 11.26 -1.29 5.95
N LEU A 205 9.93 -1.24 5.81
CA LEU A 205 9.10 -2.44 5.59
C LEU A 205 9.43 -3.14 4.27
N HIS A 206 9.56 -2.38 3.18
CA HIS A 206 9.99 -2.93 1.89
C HIS A 206 11.37 -3.59 2.03
N GLY A 207 12.31 -2.96 2.73
CA GLY A 207 13.63 -3.52 3.03
C GLY A 207 13.54 -4.86 3.77
N VAL A 208 12.71 -4.94 4.81
CA VAL A 208 12.47 -6.18 5.56
C VAL A 208 11.90 -7.28 4.66
N LEU A 209 10.83 -7.00 3.92
CA LEU A 209 10.16 -7.99 3.08
C LEU A 209 11.03 -8.45 1.90
N SER A 210 11.72 -7.53 1.23
CA SER A 210 12.58 -7.84 0.09
C SER A 210 13.86 -8.59 0.49
N SER A 211 14.30 -8.46 1.74
CA SER A 211 15.44 -9.22 2.27
C SER A 211 15.06 -10.62 2.78
N ASP A 212 13.78 -10.90 3.02
CA ASP A 212 13.32 -12.20 3.50
C ASP A 212 13.13 -13.16 2.32
N TYR A 213 14.11 -14.06 2.14
CA TYR A 213 14.12 -15.04 1.06
C TYR A 213 12.82 -15.85 0.96
N GLU A 214 12.26 -16.28 2.10
CA GLU A 214 11.01 -17.06 2.10
C GLU A 214 9.84 -16.23 1.56
N THR A 215 9.79 -14.95 1.92
CA THR A 215 8.77 -14.02 1.42
C THR A 215 8.94 -13.81 -0.10
N VAL A 216 10.16 -13.55 -0.58
CA VAL A 216 10.43 -13.33 -2.00
C VAL A 216 10.01 -14.54 -2.83
N VAL A 217 10.41 -15.75 -2.43
CA VAL A 217 10.02 -16.98 -3.12
C VAL A 217 8.52 -17.20 -3.08
N ALA A 218 7.89 -17.00 -1.92
CA ALA A 218 6.45 -17.16 -1.76
C ALA A 218 5.65 -16.17 -2.64
N THR A 219 6.16 -14.97 -2.90
CA THR A 219 5.51 -13.99 -3.78
C THR A 219 5.80 -14.18 -5.28
N GLY A 220 6.40 -15.30 -5.69
CA GLY A 220 6.71 -15.59 -7.09
C GLY A 220 8.03 -14.98 -7.58
N GLY A 221 8.90 -14.54 -6.67
CA GLY A 221 10.27 -14.16 -6.99
C GLY A 221 11.10 -15.34 -7.53
N PRO A 222 12.19 -15.07 -8.26
CA PRO A 222 13.03 -16.13 -8.82
C PRO A 222 13.65 -16.97 -7.69
N SER A 223 13.39 -18.28 -7.72
CA SER A 223 14.14 -19.26 -6.92
C SER A 223 15.58 -19.27 -7.40
N VAL A 224 16.50 -18.77 -6.58
CA VAL A 224 17.95 -18.74 -6.86
C VAL A 224 18.58 -20.11 -6.59
#